data_AF-A0A9D1STH2-F1
#
_entry.id   AF-A0A9D1STH2-F1
#
_cell.length_a   1.000
_cell.length_b   1.000
_cell.length_c   1.000
_cell.angle_alpha   90.00
_cell.angle_beta   90.00
_cell.angle_gamma   90.00
#
_symmetry.space_group_name_H-M   'P 1'
#
loop_
_entity.id
_entity.type
_entity.pdbx_description
1 polymer ?
#
loop_
_entity_poly.entity_id
_entity_poly.type
_entity_poly.pdbx_seq_one_letter_code
_entity_poly.pdbx_strand_id
1 'polypeptide(L)' 'MWTWLLENLATILISAVLLAVIAAIIVHLARNRRAGKTSCGCGCSSCPMEGKCHPKSR' A
#
# COMPACT_ATOMS: atom_id res chain seq x y z
N MET A 1 3.98 -9.23 36.57
CA MET A 1 3.43 -8.40 35.47
C MET A 1 4.51 -8.05 34.43
N TRP A 2 5.69 -7.56 34.83
CA TRP A 2 6.83 -7.29 33.92
C TRP A 2 7.39 -8.53 33.21
N THR A 3 7.31 -9.72 33.81
CA THR A 3 7.77 -10.99 33.23
C THR A 3 7.02 -11.38 31.96
N TRP A 4 5.70 -11.17 31.93
CA TRP A 4 4.87 -11.43 30.74
C TRP A 4 5.30 -10.58 29.54
N LEU A 5 5.70 -9.33 29.81
CA LEU A 5 6.20 -8.43 28.78
C LEU A 5 7.56 -8.87 28.23
N LEU A 6 8.42 -9.44 29.08
CA LEU A 6 9.73 -9.97 28.69
C LEU A 6 9.61 -11.30 27.94
N GLU A 7 8.72 -12.21 28.36
CA GLU A 7 8.47 -13.48 27.68
C GLU A 7 7.84 -13.28 26.29
N ASN A 8 6.97 -12.27 26.14
CA ASN A 8 6.33 -11.95 24.87
C ASN A 8 7.04 -10.84 24.08
N LEU A 9 8.21 -10.39 24.54
CA LEU A 9 8.96 -9.30 23.91
C LEU A 9 9.27 -9.61 22.45
N ALA A 10 9.71 -10.83 22.17
CA ALA A 10 10.00 -11.29 20.81
C ALA A 10 8.77 -11.21 19.89
N THR A 11 7.62 -11.69 20.37
CA THR A 11 6.35 -11.66 19.63
C THR A 11 5.90 -10.22 19.35
N ILE A 12 6.04 -9.32 20.33
CA ILE A 12 5.71 -7.89 20.18
C ILE A 12 6.63 -7.25 19.13
N LEU A 13 7.92 -7.54 19.15
CA LEU A 13 8.87 -7.01 18.16
C LEU A 13 8.56 -7.53 16.75
N ILE A 14 8.29 -8.82 16.59
CA ILE A 14 7.95 -9.40 15.28
C ILE A 14 6.65 -8.80 14.73
N SER A 15 5.63 -8.66 15.57
CA SER A 15 4.35 -8.06 15.15
C SER A 15 4.50 -6.57 14.80
N ALA A 16 5.33 -5.82 15.54
CA ALA A 16 5.65 -4.43 15.21
C ALA A 16 6.36 -4.29 13.86
N VAL A 17 7.35 -5.16 13.56
CA VAL A 17 8.04 -5.17 12.26
C VAL A 17 7.06 -5.51 11.14
N LEU A 18 6.20 -6.52 11.33
CA LEU A 18 5.20 -6.89 10.35
C LEU A 18 4.24 -5.73 10.04
N LEU A 19 3.76 -5.04 11.07
CA LEU A 19 2.91 -3.86 10.93
C LEU A 19 3.63 -2.73 10.18
N ALA A 20 4.92 -2.49 10.48
CA ALA A 20 5.71 -1.49 9.78
C ALA A 20 5.85 -1.80 8.29
N VAL A 21 6.07 -3.08 7.93
CA VAL A 21 6.13 -3.52 6.53
C VAL A 21 4.79 -3.30 5.83
N ILE A 22 3.67 -3.67 6.45
CA ILE A 22 2.33 -3.46 5.89
C ILE A 22 2.07 -1.96 5.68
N ALA A 23 2.38 -1.13 6.67
CA ALA A 23 2.24 0.33 6.57
C ALA A 23 3.10 0.89 5.43
N ALA A 24 4.35 0.42 5.28
CA ALA A 24 5.23 0.83 4.21
C ALA A 24 4.66 0.46 2.83
N ILE A 25 4.09 -0.73 2.66
CA ILE A 25 3.43 -1.16 1.42
C ILE A 25 2.24 -0.24 1.10
N ILE A 26 1.38 0.05 2.08
CA ILE A 26 0.22 0.93 1.90
C ILE A 26 0.67 2.34 1.50
N VAL A 27 1.66 2.90 2.19
CA VAL A 27 2.23 4.22 1.86
C VAL A 27 2.87 4.22 0.48
N HIS A 28 3.62 3.18 0.13
CA HIS A 28 4.22 3.03 -1.19
C HIS A 28 3.14 2.98 -2.28
N LEU A 29 2.07 2.21 -2.08
CA LEU A 29 0.95 2.14 -3.01
C LEU A 29 0.21 3.46 -3.12
N ALA A 30 -0.05 4.15 -2.00
CA ALA A 30 -0.70 5.46 -2.00
C ALA A 30 0.15 6.52 -2.72
N ARG A 31 1.46 6.55 -2.49
CA ARG A 31 2.40 7.44 -3.20
C ARG A 31 2.46 7.11 -4.68
N ASN A 32 2.51 5.84 -5.05
CA ASN A 32 2.51 5.42 -6.45
C ASN A 32 1.21 5.83 -7.16
N ARG A 33 0.05 5.63 -6.52
CA ARG A 33 -1.24 6.08 -7.06
C ARG A 33 -1.30 7.60 -7.23
N ARG A 34 -0.80 8.37 -6.25
CA ARG A 34 -0.70 9.84 -6.36
C ARG A 34 0.26 10.28 -7.48
N ALA A 35 1.33 9.53 -7.71
CA ALA A 35 2.27 9.75 -8.81
C ALA A 35 1.75 9.26 -10.18
N GLY A 36 0.48 8.86 -10.29
CA GLY A 36 -0.12 8.35 -11.53
C GLY A 36 0.36 6.96 -11.94
N LYS A 37 1.15 6.28 -11.09
CA LYS A 37 1.58 4.88 -11.30
C LYS A 37 0.43 3.96 -10.88
N THR A 38 -0.35 3.57 -11.87
CA THR A 38 -1.45 2.61 -11.74
C THR A 38 -0.99 1.22 -12.20
N SER A 39 -1.76 0.17 -11.88
CA SER A 39 -1.42 -1.21 -12.28
C SER A 39 -1.37 -1.41 -13.79
N CYS A 40 -1.94 -0.48 -14.57
CA CYS A 40 -1.74 -0.38 -16.01
C CYS A 40 -0.42 0.37 -16.26
N GLY A 41 0.66 -0.37 -16.54
CA GLY A 41 2.03 0.12 -16.66
C GLY A 41 2.30 1.23 -17.71
N CYS A 42 1.29 1.66 -18.48
CA CYS A 42 1.38 2.70 -19.51
C CYS A 42 0.74 4.04 -19.11
N GLY A 43 0.29 4.21 -17.86
CA GLY A 43 -0.47 5.39 -17.44
C GLY A 43 -1.90 5.39 -18.00
N CYS A 44 -2.80 6.22 -17.44
CA CYS A 44 -4.21 6.21 -17.82
C CYS A 44 -4.51 6.85 -19.19
N SER A 45 -3.60 7.67 -19.75
CA SER A 45 -3.79 8.40 -21.03
C SER A 45 -3.59 7.58 -22.31
N SER A 46 -3.13 6.32 -22.21
CA SER A 46 -3.13 5.37 -23.34
C SER A 46 -3.56 3.99 -22.87
N CYS A 47 -4.34 3.95 -21.79
CA CYS A 47 -4.90 2.70 -21.30
C CYS A 47 -6.02 2.26 -22.25
N PRO A 48 -6.05 0.99 -22.74
CA PRO A 48 -7.14 0.48 -23.59
C PRO A 48 -8.53 0.63 -22.94
N MET A 49 -8.58 0.76 -21.61
CA MET A 49 -9.78 0.97 -20.81
C MET A 49 -10.05 2.44 -20.43
N GLU A 50 -9.31 3.41 -20.99
CA GLU A 50 -9.46 4.85 -20.70
C GLU A 50 -10.93 5.30 -20.82
N GLY A 51 -11.64 4.89 -21.87
CA GLY A 51 -13.04 5.26 -22.11
C GLY A 51 -14.04 4.73 -21.07
N LYS A 52 -13.69 3.70 -20.28
CA LYS A 52 -14.54 3.18 -19.18
C LYS A 52 -14.14 3.73 -17.82
N CYS A 53 -12.83 3.88 -17.58
CA CYS A 53 -12.31 4.39 -16.30
C CYS A 53 -12.44 5.92 -16.18
N HIS A 54 -12.36 6.64 -17.30
CA HIS A 54 -12.56 8.09 -17.40
C HIS A 54 -13.56 8.38 -18.52
N PRO A 55 -14.87 8.20 -18.27
CA PRO A 55 -15.88 8.52 -19.27
C PRO A 55 -15.79 10.01 -19.61
N LYS A 56 -15.46 10.31 -20.87
CA LYS A 56 -15.43 11.68 -21.38
C LYS A 56 -16.88 12.13 -21.51
N SER A 57 -17.40 12.87 -20.52
CA SER A 57 -18.73 13.48 -20.63
C SER A 57 -18.69 14.49 -21.78
N ARG A 58 -19.29 14.13 -22.91
CA ARG A 58 -19.72 15.04 -23.97
C ARG A 58 -20.95 15.79 -23.50
#